data_AF-A0A942YX91-F1
#
_entry.id   AF-A0A942YX91-F1
#
_cell.length_a   1.000
_cell.length_b   1.000
_cell.length_c   1.000
_cell.angle_alpha   90.00
_cell.angle_beta   90.00
_cell.angle_gamma   90.00
#
_symmetry.space_group_name_H-M   'P 1'
#
loop_
_entity.id
_entity.type
_entity.pdbx_description
1 polymer ?
#
loop_
_entity_poly.entity_id
_entity_poly.type
_entity_poly.pdbx_seq_one_letter_code
_entity_poly.pdbx_strand_id
1 'polypeptide(L)'
;MGSKWWKRIIRNFGISFMGALFTGILYGVLLRLVMGIIAFFFPHMASGFHLSGTLLLVVLGIAVTLANSILYTIIFQTSRMSLVRKGFYYGLLSLIIFGVPMFLSNPNNELFGPQAPLGISLFSVLFFIGAFIHVWSINRITNWVNHSNGMLKLAYISFAILVIPAAVMLFNMFLEIFNEIIPKIIENFSL
;
A
#
# COMPACT_ATOMS: atom_id res chain seq x y z
N MET A 1 -17.85 5.31 29.53
CA MET A 1 -17.99 5.09 28.06
C MET A 1 -16.66 4.98 27.29
N GLY A 2 -15.53 5.48 27.80
CA GLY A 2 -14.25 5.48 27.04
C GLY A 2 -13.58 4.12 26.78
N SER A 3 -13.67 3.13 27.68
CA SER A 3 -12.85 1.90 27.57
C SER A 3 -13.23 0.95 26.43
N LYS A 4 -14.52 0.87 26.05
CA LYS A 4 -15.00 -0.04 24.99
C LYS A 4 -14.63 0.46 23.58
N TRP A 5 -14.58 1.79 23.40
CA TRP A 5 -14.24 2.42 22.13
C TRP A 5 -12.76 2.25 21.78
N TRP A 6 -11.87 2.53 22.74
CA TRP A 6 -10.43 2.32 22.58
C TRP A 6 -10.06 0.87 22.26
N LYS A 7 -10.68 -0.10 22.95
CA LYS A 7 -10.48 -1.52 22.65
C LYS A 7 -10.86 -1.88 21.21
N ARG A 8 -11.96 -1.31 20.70
CA ARG A 8 -12.41 -1.54 19.32
C ARG A 8 -11.43 -0.95 18.30
N ILE A 9 -10.91 0.25 18.55
CA ILE A 9 -9.92 0.91 17.68
C ILE A 9 -8.64 0.10 17.62
N ILE A 10 -8.05 -0.20 18.78
CA ILE A 10 -6.80 -0.95 18.88
C ILE A 10 -6.92 -2.30 18.16
N ARG A 11 -8.03 -3.03 18.41
CA ARG A 11 -8.31 -4.29 17.72
C ARG A 11 -8.38 -4.11 16.21
N ASN A 12 -9.11 -3.10 15.75
CA ASN A 12 -9.33 -2.86 14.33
C ASN A 12 -8.02 -2.51 13.61
N PHE A 13 -7.22 -1.60 14.15
CA PHE A 13 -5.88 -1.30 13.62
C PHE A 13 -4.97 -2.53 13.66
N GLY A 14 -4.99 -3.30 14.75
CA GLY A 14 -4.24 -4.55 14.85
C GLY A 14 -4.56 -5.54 13.74
N ILE A 15 -5.86 -5.77 13.46
CA ILE A 15 -6.33 -6.59 12.34
C ILE A 15 -5.81 -6.04 11.01
N SER A 16 -5.90 -4.73 10.81
CA SER A 16 -5.46 -4.10 9.57
C SER A 16 -3.94 -4.21 9.37
N PHE A 17 -3.14 -4.06 10.41
CA PHE A 17 -1.69 -4.25 10.33
C PHE A 17 -1.30 -5.69 10.04
N MET A 18 -2.01 -6.67 10.63
CA MET A 18 -1.81 -8.08 10.27
C MET A 18 -2.12 -8.32 8.79
N GLY A 19 -3.22 -7.74 8.28
CA GLY A 19 -3.58 -7.81 6.86
C GLY A 19 -2.54 -7.14 5.97
N ALA A 20 -2.00 -6.00 6.41
CA ALA A 20 -0.98 -5.23 5.72
C ALA A 20 0.32 -6.02 5.56
N LEU A 21 0.81 -6.71 6.60
CA LEU A 21 2.03 -7.52 6.50
C LEU A 21 1.92 -8.59 5.40
N PHE A 22 0.83 -9.35 5.40
CA PHE A 22 0.60 -10.38 4.39
C PHE A 22 0.47 -9.78 2.98
N THR A 23 -0.32 -8.71 2.88
CA THR A 23 -0.54 -8.01 1.61
C THR A 23 0.76 -7.40 1.08
N GLY A 24 1.57 -6.81 1.94
CA GLY A 24 2.82 -6.14 1.58
C GLY A 24 3.87 -7.07 1.02
N ILE A 25 3.96 -8.29 1.57
CA ILE A 25 4.83 -9.33 1.00
C ILE A 25 4.38 -9.66 -0.42
N LEU A 26 3.09 -9.95 -0.61
CA LEU A 26 2.53 -10.23 -1.94
C LEU A 26 2.71 -9.04 -2.89
N TYR A 27 2.49 -7.82 -2.40
CA TYR A 27 2.62 -6.60 -3.18
C TYR A 27 4.05 -6.39 -3.66
N GLY A 28 5.06 -6.63 -2.82
CA GLY A 28 6.46 -6.58 -3.22
C GLY A 28 6.84 -7.61 -4.29
N VAL A 29 6.30 -8.83 -4.19
CA VAL A 29 6.48 -9.85 -5.23
C VAL A 29 5.79 -9.45 -6.54
N LEU A 30 4.58 -8.88 -6.46
CA LEU A 30 3.87 -8.40 -7.64
C LEU A 30 4.55 -7.19 -8.28
N LEU A 31 5.11 -6.26 -7.49
CA LEU A 31 5.96 -5.16 -7.99
C LEU A 31 7.13 -5.72 -8.81
N ARG A 32 7.77 -6.78 -8.30
CA ARG A 32 8.86 -7.44 -9.02
C ARG A 32 8.39 -8.06 -10.33
N LEU A 33 7.22 -8.68 -10.36
CA LEU A 33 6.61 -9.23 -11.57
C LEU A 33 6.32 -8.12 -12.59
N VAL A 34 5.76 -6.98 -12.16
CA VAL A 34 5.53 -5.81 -13.02
C VAL A 34 6.84 -5.31 -13.64
N MET A 35 7.90 -5.17 -12.84
CA MET A 35 9.22 -4.79 -13.36
C MET A 35 9.77 -5.80 -14.36
N GLY A 36 9.51 -7.10 -14.16
CA GLY A 36 9.89 -8.15 -15.12
C GLY A 36 9.15 -8.07 -16.45
N ILE A 37 7.84 -7.78 -16.42
CA ILE A 37 7.06 -7.54 -17.64
C ILE A 37 7.62 -6.34 -18.39
N ILE A 38 7.90 -5.23 -17.71
CA ILE A 38 8.46 -4.04 -18.34
C ILE A 38 9.83 -4.35 -18.95
N ALA A 39 10.71 -5.03 -18.21
CA ALA A 39 12.05 -5.40 -18.66
C ALA A 39 12.02 -6.34 -19.88
N PHE A 40 11.01 -7.21 -20.01
CA PHE A 40 10.83 -8.05 -21.19
C PHE A 40 10.63 -7.24 -22.48
N PHE A 41 9.82 -6.18 -22.41
CA PHE A 41 9.60 -5.29 -23.55
C PHE A 41 10.70 -4.23 -23.73
N PHE A 42 11.39 -3.87 -22.63
CA PHE A 42 12.43 -2.84 -22.61
C PHE A 42 13.69 -3.34 -21.89
N PRO A 43 14.54 -4.16 -22.55
CA PRO A 43 15.64 -4.87 -21.91
C PRO A 43 16.72 -3.98 -21.29
N HIS A 44 16.88 -2.75 -21.78
CA HIS A 44 17.84 -1.79 -21.22
C HIS A 44 17.50 -1.35 -19.78
N MET A 45 16.27 -1.56 -19.31
CA MET A 45 15.84 -1.32 -17.93
C MET A 45 16.02 -2.54 -17.00
N ALA A 46 16.58 -3.65 -17.48
CA ALA A 46 16.68 -4.91 -16.73
C ALA A 46 17.85 -4.97 -15.71
N SER A 47 18.68 -3.92 -15.60
CA SER A 47 19.94 -3.93 -14.82
C SER A 47 19.79 -4.13 -13.30
N GLY A 48 18.57 -4.18 -12.77
CA GLY A 48 18.26 -4.39 -11.34
C GLY A 48 17.79 -5.81 -10.96
N PHE A 49 18.00 -6.83 -11.80
CA PHE A 49 17.45 -8.18 -11.59
C PHE A 49 18.21 -9.06 -10.57
N HIS A 50 18.44 -8.56 -9.35
CA HIS A 50 19.08 -9.31 -8.26
C HIS A 50 18.10 -9.70 -7.13
N LEU A 51 18.44 -10.74 -6.35
CA LEU A 51 17.68 -11.17 -5.16
C LEU A 51 17.56 -10.03 -4.14
N SER A 52 18.64 -9.27 -3.95
CA SER A 52 18.66 -8.08 -3.08
C SER A 52 17.61 -7.03 -3.49
N GLY A 53 17.44 -6.78 -4.78
CA GLY A 53 16.39 -5.89 -5.30
C GLY A 53 14.98 -6.41 -5.03
N THR A 54 14.78 -7.73 -5.07
CA THR A 54 13.48 -8.33 -4.74
C THR A 54 13.16 -8.20 -3.25
N LEU A 55 14.14 -8.43 -2.38
CA LEU A 55 13.98 -8.22 -0.94
C LEU A 55 13.67 -6.77 -0.60
N LEU A 56 14.32 -5.82 -1.28
CA LEU A 56 14.05 -4.39 -1.10
C LEU A 56 12.60 -4.05 -1.50
N LEU A 57 12.09 -4.60 -2.61
CA LEU A 57 10.69 -4.42 -3.01
C LEU A 57 9.70 -5.04 -2.05
N VAL A 58 10.05 -6.17 -1.42
CA VAL A 58 9.22 -6.79 -0.36
C VAL A 58 9.16 -5.89 0.88
N VAL A 59 10.30 -5.36 1.32
CA VAL A 59 10.35 -4.42 2.44
C VAL A 59 9.55 -3.16 2.13
N LEU A 60 9.72 -2.60 0.93
CA LEU A 60 8.96 -1.45 0.46
C LEU A 60 7.45 -1.76 0.39
N GLY A 61 7.07 -2.93 -0.13
CA GLY A 61 5.69 -3.39 -0.18
C GLY A 61 5.04 -3.47 1.21
N ILE A 62 5.75 -4.01 2.20
CA ILE A 62 5.32 -4.03 3.60
C ILE A 62 5.16 -2.60 4.14
N ALA A 63 6.14 -1.74 3.92
CA ALA A 63 6.13 -0.38 4.45
C ALA A 63 4.96 0.45 3.88
N VAL A 64 4.75 0.40 2.56
CA VAL A 64 3.66 1.10 1.87
C VAL A 64 2.29 0.55 2.28
N THR A 65 2.13 -0.77 2.38
CA THR A 65 0.85 -1.36 2.81
C THR A 65 0.54 -1.10 4.27
N LEU A 66 1.56 -1.02 5.16
CA LEU A 66 1.38 -0.61 6.55
C LEU A 66 0.84 0.83 6.63
N ALA A 67 1.44 1.78 5.91
CA ALA A 67 0.93 3.15 5.86
C ALA A 67 -0.51 3.18 5.30
N ASN A 68 -0.76 2.48 4.20
CA ASN A 68 -2.07 2.43 3.56
C ASN A 68 -3.14 1.73 4.41
N SER A 69 -2.74 0.85 5.33
CA SER A 69 -3.66 0.18 6.26
C SER A 69 -4.27 1.14 7.28
N ILE A 70 -3.58 2.24 7.61
CA ILE A 70 -4.11 3.30 8.48
C ILE A 70 -5.30 3.96 7.77
N LEU A 71 -5.11 4.37 6.52
CA LEU A 71 -6.17 4.96 5.69
C LEU A 71 -7.36 4.01 5.54
N TYR A 72 -7.09 2.74 5.24
CA TYR A 72 -8.15 1.73 5.15
C TYR A 72 -8.93 1.58 6.46
N THR A 73 -8.22 1.52 7.60
CA THR A 73 -8.81 1.36 8.94
C THR A 73 -9.76 2.50 9.27
N ILE A 74 -9.33 3.74 9.01
CA ILE A 74 -10.10 4.94 9.32
C ILE A 74 -11.35 5.04 8.44
N ILE A 75 -11.22 4.76 7.13
CA ILE A 75 -12.27 5.06 6.15
C ILE A 75 -13.19 3.86 5.92
N PHE A 76 -12.64 2.66 5.75
CA PHE A 76 -13.37 1.52 5.17
C PHE A 76 -13.61 0.35 6.13
N GLN A 77 -12.81 0.18 7.18
CA GLN A 77 -12.91 -1.02 8.02
C GLN A 77 -14.26 -1.13 8.74
N THR A 78 -14.84 -0.02 9.19
CA THR A 78 -16.14 0.03 9.85
C THR A 78 -17.32 0.22 8.89
N SER A 79 -17.06 0.46 7.60
CA SER A 79 -18.11 0.70 6.62
C SER A 79 -18.90 -0.59 6.30
N ARG A 80 -20.19 -0.45 6.01
CA ARG A 80 -21.10 -1.57 5.64
C ARG A 80 -21.00 -1.99 4.18
N MET A 81 -19.98 -1.52 3.46
CA MET A 81 -19.83 -1.76 2.03
C MET A 81 -19.45 -3.22 1.77
N SER A 82 -19.90 -3.78 0.65
CA SER A 82 -19.42 -5.09 0.17
C SER A 82 -17.91 -5.06 -0.06
N LEU A 83 -17.24 -6.21 0.10
CA LEU A 83 -15.78 -6.34 -0.12
C LEU A 83 -15.33 -5.79 -1.47
N VAL A 84 -16.09 -6.07 -2.53
CA VAL A 84 -15.76 -5.61 -3.89
C VAL A 84 -15.72 -4.08 -3.95
N ARG A 85 -16.78 -3.43 -3.44
CA ARG A 85 -16.82 -1.95 -3.36
C ARG A 85 -15.68 -1.39 -2.51
N LYS A 86 -15.38 -2.00 -1.34
CA LYS A 86 -14.24 -1.55 -0.51
C LYS A 86 -12.94 -1.63 -1.29
N GLY A 87 -12.66 -2.75 -1.97
CA GLY A 87 -11.47 -2.93 -2.78
C GLY A 87 -11.38 -1.89 -3.90
N PHE A 88 -12.49 -1.63 -4.61
CA PHE A 88 -12.52 -0.65 -5.68
C PHE A 88 -12.27 0.79 -5.18
N TYR A 89 -13.01 1.26 -4.17
CA TYR A 89 -12.83 2.62 -3.65
C TYR A 89 -11.50 2.81 -2.95
N TYR A 90 -11.02 1.78 -2.25
CA TYR A 90 -9.70 1.82 -1.63
C TYR A 90 -8.59 1.85 -2.69
N GLY A 91 -8.70 1.03 -3.74
CA GLY A 91 -7.77 1.05 -4.87
C GLY A 91 -7.75 2.41 -5.57
N LEU A 92 -8.92 3.00 -5.81
CA LEU A 92 -9.03 4.36 -6.37
C LEU A 92 -8.39 5.41 -5.44
N LEU A 93 -8.65 5.34 -4.14
CA LEU A 93 -8.07 6.25 -3.16
C LEU A 93 -6.54 6.11 -3.09
N SER A 94 -6.03 4.88 -3.09
CA SER A 94 -4.59 4.63 -3.13
C SER A 94 -3.94 5.11 -4.43
N LEU A 95 -4.61 4.92 -5.56
CA LEU A 95 -4.15 5.42 -6.86
C LEU A 95 -4.09 6.95 -6.86
N ILE A 96 -5.12 7.64 -6.35
CA ILE A 96 -5.17 9.11 -6.33
C ILE A 96 -4.14 9.69 -5.36
N ILE A 97 -3.98 9.11 -4.18
CA ILE A 97 -3.08 9.66 -3.15
C ILE A 97 -1.61 9.34 -3.44
N PHE A 98 -1.32 8.15 -3.97
CA PHE A 98 0.07 7.69 -4.12
C PHE A 98 0.49 7.49 -5.57
N GLY A 99 -0.39 6.94 -6.41
CA GLY A 99 -0.07 6.68 -7.82
C GLY A 99 0.02 7.96 -8.64
N VAL A 100 -1.03 8.78 -8.66
CA VAL A 100 -1.12 10.01 -9.46
C VAL A 100 0.03 10.97 -9.14
N PRO A 101 0.35 11.30 -7.87
CA PRO A 101 1.46 12.19 -7.59
C PRO A 101 2.80 11.61 -8.05
N MET A 102 3.01 10.30 -7.89
CA MET A 102 4.23 9.64 -8.37
C MET A 102 4.34 9.65 -9.90
N PHE A 103 3.23 9.45 -10.61
CA PHE A 103 3.22 9.50 -12.08
C PHE A 103 3.44 10.93 -12.62
N LEU A 104 2.92 11.95 -11.92
CA LEU A 104 3.05 13.34 -12.33
C LEU A 104 4.39 13.98 -11.93
N SER A 105 4.99 13.57 -10.80
CA SER A 105 6.28 14.11 -10.37
C SER A 105 7.44 13.65 -11.23
N ASN A 106 7.29 12.49 -11.88
CA ASN A 106 8.21 11.96 -12.88
C ASN A 106 9.69 12.13 -12.46
N PRO A 107 10.11 11.49 -11.35
CA PRO A 107 11.51 11.56 -10.95
C PRO A 107 12.40 10.99 -12.07
N ASN A 108 13.45 11.74 -12.44
CA ASN A 108 14.47 11.35 -13.42
C ASN A 108 14.00 11.13 -14.87
N ASN A 109 12.81 11.61 -15.28
CA ASN A 109 12.27 11.39 -16.64
C ASN A 109 12.05 9.92 -17.02
N GLU A 110 11.96 9.01 -16.05
CA GLU A 110 11.76 7.58 -16.30
C GLU A 110 10.38 7.26 -16.93
N LEU A 111 9.42 8.18 -16.76
CA LEU A 111 8.08 8.15 -17.38
C LEU A 111 7.99 8.99 -18.67
N PHE A 112 9.09 9.52 -19.18
CA PHE A 112 9.18 10.07 -20.53
C PHE A 112 9.89 9.07 -21.45
N GLY A 113 9.10 8.15 -22.02
CA GLY A 113 9.61 7.18 -22.98
C GLY A 113 8.52 6.22 -23.45
N PRO A 114 8.81 5.36 -24.44
CA PRO A 114 7.84 4.40 -24.98
C PRO A 114 7.28 3.44 -23.92
N GLN A 115 7.98 3.26 -22.80
CA GLN A 115 7.60 2.42 -21.66
C GLN A 115 6.50 3.02 -20.77
N ALA A 116 6.28 4.34 -20.82
CA ALA A 116 5.45 5.04 -19.84
C ALA A 116 3.98 4.57 -19.82
N PRO A 117 3.29 4.39 -20.96
CA PRO A 117 1.91 3.90 -20.96
C PRO A 117 1.78 2.51 -20.34
N LEU A 118 2.75 1.62 -20.61
CA LEU A 118 2.79 0.27 -20.06
C LEU A 118 3.03 0.32 -18.54
N GLY A 119 4.02 1.10 -18.10
CA GLY A 119 4.33 1.28 -16.69
C GLY A 119 3.14 1.81 -15.90
N ILE A 120 2.56 2.94 -16.32
CA ILE A 120 1.40 3.56 -15.67
C ILE A 120 0.23 2.57 -15.59
N SER A 121 -0.05 1.85 -16.67
CA SER A 121 -1.15 0.87 -16.70
C SER A 121 -0.91 -0.29 -15.73
N LEU A 122 0.28 -0.88 -15.73
CA LEU A 122 0.63 -2.00 -14.86
C LEU A 122 0.65 -1.58 -13.38
N PHE A 123 1.24 -0.44 -13.04
CA PHE A 123 1.22 0.08 -11.67
C PHE A 123 -0.21 0.44 -11.22
N SER A 124 -1.03 1.02 -12.10
CA SER A 124 -2.44 1.31 -11.77
C SER A 124 -3.23 0.04 -11.47
N VAL A 125 -3.10 -0.99 -12.31
CA VAL A 125 -3.70 -2.31 -12.06
C VAL A 125 -3.19 -2.91 -10.75
N LEU A 126 -1.90 -2.74 -10.46
CA LEU A 126 -1.30 -3.22 -9.24
C LEU A 126 -1.91 -2.58 -7.99
N PHE A 127 -2.19 -1.27 -8.00
CA PHE A 127 -2.90 -0.61 -6.89
C PHE A 127 -4.26 -1.25 -6.61
N PHE A 128 -5.04 -1.58 -7.66
CA PHE A 128 -6.31 -2.27 -7.49
C PHE A 128 -6.13 -3.70 -6.96
N ILE A 129 -5.22 -4.48 -7.54
CA ILE A 129 -4.95 -5.85 -7.07
C ILE A 129 -4.51 -5.83 -5.60
N GLY A 130 -3.58 -4.95 -5.24
CA GLY A 130 -3.12 -4.76 -3.87
C GLY A 130 -4.26 -4.38 -2.93
N ALA A 131 -5.13 -3.46 -3.34
CA ALA A 131 -6.31 -3.08 -2.56
C ALA A 131 -7.25 -4.26 -2.34
N PHE A 132 -7.58 -5.04 -3.38
CA PHE A 132 -8.44 -6.22 -3.24
C PHE A 132 -7.84 -7.28 -2.32
N ILE A 133 -6.54 -7.58 -2.47
CA ILE A 133 -5.82 -8.52 -1.59
C ILE A 133 -5.86 -8.00 -0.15
N HIS A 134 -5.66 -6.69 0.07
CA HIS A 134 -5.69 -6.10 1.40
C HIS A 134 -7.06 -6.21 2.06
N VAL A 135 -8.11 -5.82 1.35
CA VAL A 135 -9.49 -5.89 1.84
C VAL A 135 -9.88 -7.34 2.15
N TRP A 136 -9.52 -8.27 1.27
CA TRP A 136 -9.77 -9.70 1.46
C TRP A 136 -9.04 -10.22 2.71
N SER A 137 -7.76 -9.88 2.87
CA SER A 137 -6.93 -10.28 4.01
C SER A 137 -7.49 -9.76 5.33
N ILE A 138 -7.85 -8.48 5.39
CA ILE A 138 -8.46 -7.87 6.58
C ILE A 138 -9.78 -8.55 6.91
N ASN A 139 -10.63 -8.84 5.92
CA ASN A 139 -11.89 -9.53 6.16
C ASN A 139 -11.67 -10.94 6.70
N ARG A 140 -10.69 -11.67 6.17
CA ARG A 140 -10.36 -13.02 6.64
C ARG A 140 -9.86 -13.00 8.07
N ILE A 141 -8.94 -12.08 8.40
CA ILE A 141 -8.39 -11.92 9.75
C ILE A 141 -9.48 -11.45 10.72
N THR A 142 -10.36 -10.53 10.31
CA THR A 142 -11.51 -10.10 11.13
C THR A 142 -12.37 -11.29 11.53
N ASN A 143 -12.70 -12.16 10.58
CA ASN A 143 -13.47 -13.36 10.87
C ASN A 143 -12.72 -14.28 11.83
N TRP A 144 -11.42 -14.49 11.66
CA TRP A 144 -10.63 -15.31 12.58
C TRP A 144 -10.55 -14.73 14.01
N VAL A 145 -10.36 -13.42 14.13
CA VAL A 145 -10.33 -12.72 15.42
C VAL A 145 -11.66 -12.82 16.15
N ASN A 146 -12.79 -12.81 15.42
CA ASN A 146 -14.11 -12.96 16.03
C ASN A 146 -14.37 -14.37 16.59
N HIS A 147 -13.66 -15.40 16.11
CA HIS A 147 -13.86 -16.80 16.51
C HIS A 147 -12.76 -17.33 17.45
N SER A 148 -11.65 -16.62 17.64
CA SER A 148 -10.51 -17.09 18.45
C SER A 148 -9.95 -16.01 19.37
N ASN A 149 -9.96 -16.29 20.67
CA ASN A 149 -9.33 -15.44 21.69
C ASN A 149 -7.80 -15.33 21.49
N GLY A 150 -7.15 -16.35 20.92
CA GLY A 150 -5.73 -16.31 20.57
C GLY A 150 -5.45 -15.29 19.46
N MET A 151 -6.27 -15.30 18.40
CA MET A 151 -6.18 -14.33 17.31
C MET A 151 -6.48 -12.91 17.78
N LEU A 152 -7.41 -12.75 18.72
CA LEU A 152 -7.67 -11.45 19.34
C LEU A 152 -6.43 -10.90 20.07
N LYS A 153 -5.71 -11.75 20.82
CA LYS A 153 -4.43 -11.36 21.44
C LYS A 153 -3.39 -10.96 20.40
N LEU A 154 -3.28 -11.73 19.30
CA LEU A 154 -2.38 -11.39 18.20
C LEU A 154 -2.70 -10.03 17.58
N ALA A 155 -3.98 -9.69 17.38
CA ALA A 155 -4.35 -8.36 16.88
C ALA A 155 -3.87 -7.25 17.84
N TYR A 156 -4.00 -7.42 19.15
CA TYR A 156 -3.48 -6.46 20.13
C TYR A 156 -1.95 -6.34 20.10
N ILE A 157 -1.25 -7.47 19.97
CA ILE A 157 0.22 -7.50 19.86
C ILE A 157 0.67 -6.82 18.55
N SER A 158 0.02 -7.13 17.43
CA SER A 158 0.30 -6.51 16.14
C SER A 158 0.06 -5.00 16.18
N PHE A 159 -0.98 -4.53 16.85
CA PHE A 159 -1.15 -3.10 17.11
C PHE A 159 0.04 -2.51 17.87
N ALA A 160 0.40 -3.12 19.01
CA ALA A 160 1.47 -2.60 19.87
C ALA A 160 2.83 -2.51 19.15
N ILE A 161 3.13 -3.48 18.29
CA ILE A 161 4.41 -3.55 17.56
C ILE A 161 4.41 -2.64 16.33
N LEU A 162 3.31 -2.63 15.56
CA LEU A 162 3.31 -2.09 14.19
C LEU A 162 2.77 -0.67 14.08
N VAL A 163 2.12 -0.13 15.13
CA VAL A 163 1.57 1.23 15.09
C VAL A 163 2.65 2.30 14.89
N ILE A 164 3.79 2.18 15.59
CA ILE A 164 4.89 3.14 15.47
C ILE A 164 5.50 3.07 14.05
N PRO A 165 5.93 1.89 13.54
CA PRO A 165 6.41 1.79 12.16
C PRO A 165 5.41 2.31 11.13
N ALA A 166 4.12 1.97 11.27
CA ALA A 166 3.10 2.42 10.33
C ALA A 166 2.92 3.94 10.34
N ALA A 167 2.94 4.57 11.54
CA ALA A 167 2.83 6.01 11.68
C ALA A 167 4.06 6.74 11.11
N VAL A 168 5.27 6.24 11.40
CA VAL A 168 6.52 6.79 10.85
C VAL A 168 6.53 6.71 9.33
N MET A 169 6.14 5.57 8.76
CA MET A 169 6.05 5.41 7.31
C MET A 169 5.03 6.35 6.69
N LEU A 170 3.83 6.47 7.27
CA LEU A 170 2.80 7.39 6.79
C LEU A 170 3.28 8.85 6.83
N PHE A 171 3.96 9.24 7.90
CA PHE A 171 4.51 10.59 8.06
C PHE A 171 5.60 10.87 7.02
N ASN A 172 6.53 9.94 6.80
CA ASN A 172 7.58 10.10 5.79
C ASN A 172 6.99 10.18 4.38
N MET A 173 6.01 9.34 4.04
CA MET A 173 5.32 9.42 2.76
C MET A 173 4.61 10.76 2.57
N PHE A 174 4.02 11.30 3.63
CA PHE A 174 3.40 12.63 3.59
C PHE A 174 4.45 13.72 3.34
N LEU A 175 5.57 13.70 4.06
CA LEU A 175 6.66 14.66 3.85
C LEU A 175 7.23 14.58 2.43
N GLU A 176 7.45 13.38 1.90
CA GLU A 176 7.93 13.16 0.53
C GLU A 176 6.95 13.74 -0.50
N ILE A 177 5.64 13.55 -0.29
CA ILE A 177 4.61 14.12 -1.17
C ILE A 177 4.69 15.65 -1.19
N PHE A 178 4.76 16.29 -0.02
CA PHE A 178 4.69 17.75 0.07
C PHE A 178 6.01 18.47 -0.22
N ASN A 179 7.15 17.89 0.16
CA ASN A 179 8.44 18.55 0.04
C ASN A 179 9.17 18.22 -1.26
N GLU A 180 8.84 17.09 -1.91
CA GLU A 180 9.55 16.66 -3.11
C GLU A 180 8.62 16.50 -4.32
N ILE A 181 7.53 15.73 -4.18
CA ILE A 181 6.67 15.35 -5.31
C ILE A 181 5.85 16.55 -5.80
N ILE A 182 5.14 17.26 -4.92
CA ILE A 182 4.31 18.41 -5.30
C ILE A 182 5.15 19.54 -5.93
N PRO A 183 6.31 19.95 -5.37
CA PRO A 183 7.17 20.94 -6.02
C PRO A 183 7.59 20.53 -7.44
N LYS A 184 8.02 19.28 -7.64
CA LYS A 184 8.38 18.75 -8.97
C LYS A 184 7.21 18.81 -9.95
N ILE A 185 5.99 18.50 -9.50
CA ILE A 185 4.78 18.62 -10.32
C ILE A 185 4.58 20.07 -10.76
N ILE A 186 4.70 21.02 -9.82
CA ILE A 186 4.53 22.46 -10.13
C ILE A 186 5.59 22.91 -11.14
N GLU A 187 6.86 22.53 -10.95
CA GLU A 187 7.94 22.84 -11.89
C GLU A 187 7.63 22.31 -13.30
N ASN A 188 7.20 21.04 -13.41
CA ASN A 188 6.85 20.41 -14.69
C ASN A 188 5.70 21.10 -15.44
N PHE A 189 4.75 21.73 -14.73
CA PHE A 189 3.63 22.48 -15.35
C PHE A 189 3.93 23.96 -15.58
N SER A 190 5.03 24.47 -15.01
CA SER A 190 5.46 25.86 -15.18
C SER A 190 6.41 26.09 -16.35
N LEU A 191 6.90 25.00 -16.95
CA LEU A 191 7.71 24.94 -18.18
C LEU A 191 6.82 24.71 -19.41
#